data_AF-A0A4Q2K2P0-F1
#
_entry.id   AF-A0A4Q2K2P0-F1
#
_cell.length_a   1.000
_cell.length_b   1.000
_cell.length_c   1.000
_cell.angle_alpha   90.00
_cell.angle_beta   90.00
_cell.angle_gamma   90.00
#
_symmetry.space_group_name_H-M   'P 1'
#
loop_
_entity.id
_entity.type
_entity.pdbx_description
1 polymer ?
#
loop_
_entity_poly.entity_id
_entity_poly.type
_entity_poly.pdbx_seq_one_letter_code
_entity_poly.pdbx_strand_id
1 'polypeptide(L)'
;MAFASTTDNVGLRAMSFASVKEELGQSRGSLLMTLVAILLLLGLSLYALFLAGSAHTSDISAAYIALAAEGAVFAILVLAKYGRSGIYMFEPFTIVVLIMALVYFVAPVFQFAAGSTSRYGVDVVRYCVPASCLVMIGCFAFFLGYEFPLGKERSKKEKCSTIGFQEVSDVLASRFVHWCGWIWVIAYVLNFYYYLRKGFDVVYILTGGLSGAELNDFASDDGLAFLAYSKFLLLGAWMIIYAFGRNRGVKVVLYAMTLLCMFLGGGRATLLIGMLAPIVLYFARNRISPKGGSVAAASIALVALFAFMQVARVGLRTGAGIDVSGMTIDEFLNPFYAEIDDFKAFYMLLDIVPSKHDYLFGSQMIFYSLVLLIPRALFPAKPSPAVHEIVGLGFGGQAVVNGVAYPSLGEYYIEFGVVGVVVCMWLFGIIGRHLKNCYLFTEGKSMAVLAYSIVYPALFSFVIRGYMPQNFSMILFLLLPIALCRLMQGAESKKRNSSVQAGNAKTVVHGRRI
;
A
#
# COMPACT_ATOMS: atom_id res chain seq x y z
N MET A 1 33.58 -9.30 -43.48
CA MET A 1 33.35 -8.03 -42.76
C MET A 1 33.28 -8.33 -41.29
N ALA A 2 34.31 -7.91 -40.57
CA ALA A 2 34.52 -8.16 -39.15
C ALA A 2 33.60 -7.28 -38.30
N PHE A 3 32.90 -7.86 -37.33
CA PHE A 3 32.38 -7.12 -36.19
C PHE A 3 33.27 -7.44 -34.99
N ALA A 4 34.07 -6.44 -34.65
CA ALA A 4 35.04 -6.46 -33.57
C ALA A 4 34.35 -6.58 -32.21
N SER A 5 35.00 -7.37 -31.36
CA SER A 5 34.80 -7.43 -29.93
C SER A 5 35.11 -6.07 -29.28
N THR A 6 34.11 -5.42 -28.71
CA THR A 6 34.28 -4.41 -27.66
C THR A 6 33.81 -5.02 -26.34
N THR A 7 34.70 -5.78 -25.72
CA THR A 7 34.69 -6.02 -24.28
C THR A 7 35.15 -4.73 -23.60
N ASP A 8 34.24 -3.77 -23.45
CA ASP A 8 34.48 -2.64 -22.56
C ASP A 8 34.31 -3.12 -21.12
N ASN A 9 35.43 -3.11 -20.41
CA ASN A 9 35.52 -3.22 -18.97
C ASN A 9 34.59 -2.18 -18.32
N VAL A 10 33.38 -2.60 -17.93
CA VAL A 10 32.54 -1.88 -16.99
C VAL A 10 33.26 -1.90 -15.65
N GLY A 11 34.05 -0.85 -15.40
CA GLY A 11 34.69 -0.62 -14.12
C GLY A 11 33.64 -0.60 -13.01
N LEU A 12 33.72 -1.58 -12.12
CA LEU A 12 33.06 -1.57 -10.81
C LEU A 12 33.59 -0.37 -10.01
N ARG A 13 32.99 0.81 -10.20
CA ARG A 13 33.02 1.85 -9.17
C ARG A 13 31.94 1.52 -8.17
N ALA A 14 32.35 0.92 -7.05
CA ALA A 14 31.56 0.93 -5.82
C ALA A 14 31.34 2.40 -5.42
N MET A 15 30.27 3.02 -5.93
CA MET A 15 29.87 4.35 -5.52
C MET A 15 29.55 4.33 -4.03
N SER A 16 30.15 5.25 -3.30
CA SER A 16 29.82 5.52 -1.91
C SER A 16 28.31 5.81 -1.80
N PHE A 17 27.66 5.28 -0.77
CA PHE A 17 26.24 5.52 -0.46
C PHE A 17 25.90 7.03 -0.34
N ALA A 18 26.90 7.86 -0.02
CA ALA A 18 26.76 9.31 -0.07
C ALA A 18 26.57 9.82 -1.51
N SER A 19 27.34 9.32 -2.48
CA SER A 19 27.26 9.79 -3.88
C SER A 19 25.97 9.35 -4.58
N VAL A 20 25.44 8.15 -4.29
CA VAL A 20 24.14 7.71 -4.84
C VAL A 20 22.98 8.52 -4.26
N LYS A 21 23.05 8.89 -2.98
CA LYS A 21 22.05 9.75 -2.32
C LYS A 21 22.17 11.20 -2.80
N GLU A 22 23.38 11.66 -3.09
CA GLU A 22 23.62 12.96 -3.71
C GLU A 22 23.13 12.99 -5.17
N GLU A 23 23.42 12.00 -6.00
CA GLU A 23 22.97 11.99 -7.40
C GLU A 23 21.44 11.86 -7.55
N LEU A 24 20.77 11.06 -6.72
CA LEU A 24 19.31 10.90 -6.78
C LEU A 24 18.53 12.07 -6.14
N GLY A 25 19.18 12.85 -5.27
CA GLY A 25 18.57 13.87 -4.43
C GLY A 25 19.10 15.31 -4.58
N GLN A 26 20.15 15.54 -5.38
CA GLN A 26 20.73 16.88 -5.60
C GLN A 26 20.39 17.47 -6.98
N SER A 27 19.30 17.01 -7.60
CA SER A 27 18.67 17.86 -8.61
C SER A 27 18.16 19.13 -7.92
N ARG A 28 18.57 20.32 -8.38
CA ARG A 28 18.03 21.61 -7.91
C ARG A 28 16.49 21.61 -7.82
N GLY A 29 15.82 20.85 -8.69
CA GLY A 29 14.37 20.68 -8.67
C GLY A 29 13.83 19.95 -7.43
N SER A 30 14.57 19.00 -6.87
CA SER A 30 14.13 18.23 -5.69
C SER A 30 14.17 19.04 -4.40
N LEU A 31 15.15 19.95 -4.24
CA LEU A 31 15.21 20.88 -3.11
C LEU A 31 14.11 21.94 -3.19
N LEU A 32 13.82 22.44 -4.41
CA LEU A 32 12.68 23.33 -4.64
C LEU A 32 11.36 22.66 -4.25
N MET A 33 11.16 21.39 -4.63
CA MET A 33 9.98 20.63 -4.24
C MET A 33 9.87 20.46 -2.71
N THR A 34 10.98 20.21 -2.02
CA THR A 34 11.00 20.18 -0.54
C THR A 34 10.58 21.51 0.05
N LEU A 35 11.15 22.62 -0.45
CA LEU A 35 10.83 23.95 0.03
C LEU A 35 9.35 24.28 -0.20
N VAL A 36 8.82 24.00 -1.39
CA VAL A 36 7.41 24.18 -1.72
C VAL A 36 6.52 23.35 -0.81
N ALA A 37 6.84 22.07 -0.57
CA ALA A 37 6.07 21.23 0.34
C ALA A 37 6.04 21.78 1.77
N ILE A 38 7.18 22.24 2.29
CA ILE A 38 7.27 22.85 3.63
C ILE A 38 6.46 24.15 3.70
N LEU A 39 6.62 25.03 2.70
CA LEU A 39 5.87 26.29 2.65
C LEU A 39 4.36 26.06 2.54
N LEU A 40 3.92 25.03 1.80
CA LEU A 40 2.52 24.65 1.72
C LEU A 40 1.99 24.16 3.08
N LEU A 41 2.73 23.29 3.77
CA LEU A 41 2.33 22.79 5.09
C LEU A 41 2.28 23.92 6.14
N LEU A 42 3.28 24.80 6.16
CA LEU A 42 3.30 25.96 7.05
C LEU A 42 2.21 26.98 6.69
N GLY A 43 1.99 27.24 5.39
CA GLY A 43 0.94 28.13 4.91
C GLY A 43 -0.45 27.63 5.31
N LEU A 44 -0.72 26.34 5.16
CA LEU A 44 -1.96 25.70 5.63
C LEU A 44 -2.08 25.75 7.16
N SER A 45 -0.97 25.63 7.89
CA SER A 45 -0.96 25.72 9.36
C SER A 45 -1.32 27.15 9.82
N LEU A 46 -0.77 28.16 9.15
CA LEU A 46 -1.12 29.57 9.38
C LEU A 46 -2.58 29.85 8.99
N TYR A 47 -3.07 29.26 7.90
CA TYR A 47 -4.47 29.35 7.51
C TYR A 47 -5.41 28.73 8.55
N ALA A 48 -5.05 27.57 9.11
CA ALA A 48 -5.79 26.98 10.23
C ALA A 48 -5.80 27.90 11.45
N LEU A 49 -4.67 28.53 11.82
CA LEU A 49 -4.65 29.53 12.91
C LEU A 49 -5.54 30.74 12.62
N PHE A 50 -5.58 31.21 11.37
CA PHE A 50 -6.47 32.29 10.96
C PHE A 50 -7.94 31.87 11.15
N LEU A 51 -8.32 30.67 10.70
CA LEU A 51 -9.66 30.11 10.90
C LEU A 51 -10.00 29.93 12.38
N ALA A 52 -9.02 29.60 13.23
CA ALA A 52 -9.22 29.52 14.67
C ALA A 52 -9.63 30.87 15.28
N GLY A 53 -9.07 31.98 14.76
CA GLY A 53 -9.40 33.33 15.20
C GLY A 53 -10.77 33.82 14.73
N SER A 54 -11.27 33.29 13.60
CA SER A 54 -12.61 33.62 13.08
C SER A 54 -13.70 32.61 13.47
N ALA A 55 -13.37 31.59 14.27
CA ALA A 55 -14.30 30.55 14.65
C ALA A 55 -15.41 31.06 15.59
N HIS A 56 -16.64 30.62 15.37
CA HIS A 56 -17.81 31.04 16.15
C HIS A 56 -17.95 30.30 17.49
N THR A 57 -17.30 29.14 17.64
CA THR A 57 -17.36 28.33 18.87
C THR A 57 -15.96 28.00 19.37
N SER A 58 -15.84 27.83 20.69
CA SER A 58 -14.58 27.43 21.33
C SER A 58 -14.03 26.12 20.78
N ASP A 59 -14.90 25.16 20.49
CA ASP A 59 -14.52 23.81 20.05
C ASP A 59 -13.92 23.81 18.63
N ILE A 60 -14.51 24.59 17.73
CA ILE A 60 -13.98 24.77 16.36
C ILE A 60 -12.65 25.53 16.42
N SER A 61 -12.54 26.56 17.26
CA SER A 61 -11.28 27.29 17.46
C SER A 61 -10.17 26.36 17.96
N ALA A 62 -10.45 25.55 18.99
CA ALA A 62 -9.52 24.58 19.53
C ALA A 62 -9.12 23.51 18.51
N ALA A 63 -10.08 23.02 17.71
CA ALA A 63 -9.82 22.09 16.62
C ALA A 63 -8.82 22.66 15.60
N TYR A 64 -9.01 23.90 15.16
CA TYR A 64 -8.09 24.54 14.21
C TYR A 64 -6.70 24.81 14.79
N ILE A 65 -6.59 25.16 16.09
CA ILE A 65 -5.30 25.30 16.76
C ILE A 65 -4.56 23.95 16.79
N ALA A 66 -5.27 22.86 17.10
CA ALA A 66 -4.70 21.52 17.10
C ALA A 66 -4.24 21.10 15.70
N LEU A 67 -5.05 21.36 14.67
CA LEU A 67 -4.68 21.10 13.27
C LEU A 67 -3.48 21.95 12.83
N ALA A 68 -3.38 23.21 13.25
CA ALA A 68 -2.22 24.04 12.96
C ALA A 68 -0.92 23.48 13.59
N ALA A 69 -1.00 23.00 14.83
CA ALA A 69 0.12 22.33 15.48
C ALA A 69 0.52 21.05 14.73
N GLU A 70 -0.46 20.25 14.31
CA GLU A 70 -0.26 19.04 13.52
C GLU A 70 0.44 19.34 12.17
N GLY A 71 -0.02 20.35 11.45
CA GLY A 71 0.60 20.81 10.20
C GLY A 71 2.05 21.29 10.38
N ALA A 72 2.33 21.99 11.48
CA ALA A 72 3.69 22.39 11.84
C ALA A 72 4.59 21.18 12.13
N VAL A 73 4.08 20.17 12.83
CA VAL A 73 4.81 18.91 13.07
C VAL A 73 5.13 18.21 11.75
N PHE A 74 4.18 18.10 10.81
CA PHE A 74 4.46 17.55 9.49
C PHE A 74 5.56 18.33 8.75
N ALA A 75 5.50 19.66 8.79
CA ALA A 75 6.52 20.52 8.17
C ALA A 75 7.92 20.28 8.78
N ILE A 76 8.01 20.18 10.12
CA ILE A 76 9.26 19.90 10.83
C ILE A 76 9.81 18.53 10.45
N LEU A 77 8.97 17.49 10.38
CA LEU A 77 9.40 16.14 10.01
C LEU A 77 9.89 16.08 8.55
N VAL A 78 9.18 16.73 7.63
CA VAL A 78 9.61 16.84 6.22
C VAL A 78 10.94 17.60 6.12
N LEU A 79 11.10 18.70 6.86
CA LEU A 79 12.36 19.45 6.91
C LEU A 79 13.51 18.63 7.50
N ALA A 80 13.29 17.97 8.64
CA ALA A 80 14.29 17.13 9.30
C ALA A 80 14.78 16.00 8.38
N LYS A 81 13.85 15.43 7.61
CA LYS A 81 14.15 14.34 6.67
C LYS A 81 14.82 14.82 5.38
N TYR A 82 14.25 15.84 4.74
CA TYR A 82 14.54 16.20 3.35
C TYR A 82 15.30 17.51 3.17
N GLY A 83 15.55 18.26 4.25
CA GLY A 83 16.21 19.57 4.19
C GLY A 83 17.61 19.56 3.56
N ARG A 84 18.27 18.40 3.47
CA ARG A 84 19.60 18.25 2.85
C ARG A 84 19.64 17.38 1.60
N SER A 85 18.58 16.64 1.27
CA SER A 85 18.64 15.61 0.21
C SER A 85 17.51 15.63 -0.80
N GLY A 86 16.58 16.58 -0.72
CA GLY A 86 15.44 16.66 -1.64
C GLY A 86 14.40 15.54 -1.41
N ILE A 87 13.14 15.79 -1.76
CA ILE A 87 12.09 14.76 -1.68
C ILE A 87 12.27 13.75 -2.82
N TYR A 88 12.31 12.47 -2.47
CA TYR A 88 12.19 11.37 -3.41
C TYR A 88 10.83 10.71 -3.27
N MET A 89 10.01 10.75 -4.33
CA MET A 89 8.62 10.30 -4.29
C MET A 89 8.50 8.83 -3.89
N PHE A 90 9.36 7.94 -4.42
CA PHE A 90 9.31 6.51 -4.10
C PHE A 90 9.96 6.16 -2.75
N GLU A 91 10.35 7.13 -1.93
CA GLU A 91 10.74 6.80 -0.56
C GLU A 91 9.49 6.44 0.27
N PRO A 92 9.45 5.29 0.98
CA PRO A 92 8.29 4.91 1.81
C PRO A 92 7.87 5.97 2.83
N PHE A 93 8.84 6.72 3.36
CA PHE A 93 8.57 7.85 4.24
C PHE A 93 7.71 8.93 3.56
N THR A 94 8.06 9.32 2.32
CA THR A 94 7.33 10.34 1.56
C THR A 94 5.87 9.98 1.43
N ILE A 95 5.57 8.75 0.98
CA ILE A 95 4.18 8.35 0.72
C ILE A 95 3.37 8.23 2.01
N VAL A 96 3.95 7.70 3.09
CA VAL A 96 3.25 7.58 4.37
C VAL A 96 2.94 8.96 4.95
N VAL A 97 3.94 9.85 5.03
CA VAL A 97 3.76 11.20 5.58
C VAL A 97 2.82 12.03 4.71
N LEU A 98 2.91 11.91 3.38
CA LEU A 98 2.00 12.60 2.46
C LEU A 98 0.55 12.19 2.71
N ILE A 99 0.27 10.89 2.81
CA ILE A 99 -1.09 10.40 3.03
C ILE A 99 -1.59 10.80 4.42
N MET A 100 -0.74 10.69 5.45
CA MET A 100 -1.12 11.13 6.79
C MET A 100 -1.44 12.62 6.82
N ALA A 101 -0.62 13.46 6.19
CA ALA A 101 -0.90 14.90 6.09
C ALA A 101 -2.19 15.17 5.31
N LEU A 102 -2.45 14.44 4.21
CA LEU A 102 -3.68 14.61 3.44
C LEU A 102 -4.93 14.22 4.24
N VAL A 103 -4.91 13.08 4.93
CA VAL A 103 -6.08 12.54 5.64
C VAL A 103 -6.31 13.23 6.98
N TYR A 104 -5.26 13.46 7.78
CA TYR A 104 -5.41 13.94 9.17
C TYR A 104 -5.25 15.45 9.33
N PHE A 105 -4.62 16.14 8.37
CA PHE A 105 -4.41 17.59 8.47
C PHE A 105 -5.16 18.36 7.39
N VAL A 106 -4.88 18.07 6.11
CA VAL A 106 -5.46 18.82 4.98
C VAL A 106 -6.98 18.63 4.92
N ALA A 107 -7.46 17.39 4.99
CA ALA A 107 -8.88 17.11 4.88
C ALA A 107 -9.72 17.74 6.01
N PRO A 108 -9.35 17.63 7.32
CA PRO A 108 -10.09 18.31 8.38
C PRO A 108 -10.12 19.82 8.25
N VAL A 109 -8.99 20.46 7.88
CA VAL A 109 -8.92 21.92 7.71
C VAL A 109 -9.95 22.38 6.66
N PHE A 110 -9.96 21.75 5.49
CA PHE A 110 -10.87 22.14 4.41
C PHE A 110 -12.33 21.76 4.68
N GLN A 111 -12.58 20.58 5.26
CA GLN A 111 -13.94 20.14 5.53
C GLN A 111 -14.60 20.93 6.66
N PHE A 112 -13.87 21.25 7.73
CA PHE A 112 -14.39 22.12 8.78
C PHE A 112 -14.63 23.55 8.27
N ALA A 113 -13.76 24.06 7.38
CA ALA A 113 -13.95 25.37 6.77
C ALA A 113 -15.20 25.42 5.87
N ALA A 114 -15.54 24.30 5.24
CA ALA A 114 -16.77 24.12 4.46
C ALA A 114 -18.01 23.80 5.32
N GLY A 115 -17.90 23.77 6.65
CA GLY A 115 -19.01 23.43 7.55
C GLY A 115 -19.37 21.94 7.61
N SER A 116 -18.55 21.07 6.98
CA SER A 116 -18.74 19.61 6.99
C SER A 116 -18.12 19.00 8.24
N THR A 117 -18.78 19.21 9.39
CA THR A 117 -18.30 18.76 10.70
C THR A 117 -18.81 17.37 11.11
N SER A 118 -19.83 16.86 10.43
CA SER A 118 -20.47 15.60 10.79
C SER A 118 -20.31 14.50 9.73
N ARG A 119 -20.47 13.25 10.17
CA ARG A 119 -20.62 12.07 9.31
C ARG A 119 -21.75 11.21 9.90
N TYR A 120 -22.71 10.78 9.08
CA TYR A 120 -23.89 10.04 9.52
C TYR A 120 -24.63 10.70 10.71
N GLY A 121 -24.70 12.04 10.74
CA GLY A 121 -25.38 12.79 11.80
C GLY A 121 -24.59 12.95 13.10
N VAL A 122 -23.35 12.45 13.17
CA VAL A 122 -22.48 12.59 14.35
C VAL A 122 -21.45 13.68 14.11
N ASP A 123 -21.46 14.72 14.95
CA ASP A 123 -20.45 15.78 14.96
C ASP A 123 -19.15 15.29 15.62
N VAL A 124 -18.04 15.43 14.89
CA VAL A 124 -16.74 14.91 15.30
C VAL A 124 -15.76 16.01 15.77
N VAL A 125 -16.15 17.29 15.70
CA VAL A 125 -15.24 18.43 15.98
C VAL A 125 -14.65 18.36 17.38
N ARG A 126 -15.46 17.98 18.38
CA ARG A 126 -15.03 17.87 19.78
C ARG A 126 -13.89 16.86 20.00
N TYR A 127 -13.70 15.91 19.09
CA TYR A 127 -12.63 14.91 19.16
C TYR A 127 -11.40 15.29 18.34
N CYS A 128 -11.42 16.42 17.63
CA CYS A 128 -10.29 16.83 16.79
C CYS A 128 -9.02 17.04 17.62
N VAL A 129 -9.11 17.70 18.77
CA VAL A 129 -7.95 17.96 19.63
C VAL A 129 -7.26 16.67 20.10
N PRO A 130 -7.95 15.72 20.75
CA PRO A 130 -7.31 14.46 21.16
C PRO A 130 -6.86 13.62 19.96
N ALA A 131 -7.59 13.65 18.84
CA ALA A 131 -7.20 12.94 17.61
C ALA A 131 -5.90 13.48 17.01
N SER A 132 -5.76 14.81 16.88
CA SER A 132 -4.54 15.46 16.40
C SER A 132 -3.33 15.16 17.30
N CYS A 133 -3.53 15.11 18.63
CA CYS A 133 -2.48 14.67 19.54
C CYS A 133 -1.99 13.24 19.24
N LEU A 134 -2.91 12.31 18.99
CA LEU A 134 -2.56 10.93 18.61
C LEU A 134 -1.85 10.86 17.26
N VAL A 135 -2.28 11.67 16.28
CA VAL A 135 -1.62 11.77 14.97
C VAL A 135 -0.18 12.26 15.13
N MET A 136 0.03 13.35 15.88
CA MET A 136 1.37 13.88 16.14
C MET A 136 2.28 12.86 16.83
N ILE A 137 1.78 12.16 17.85
CA ILE A 137 2.51 11.09 18.55
C ILE A 137 2.84 9.93 17.59
N GLY A 138 1.87 9.48 16.81
CA GLY A 138 2.04 8.41 15.83
C GLY A 138 3.05 8.77 14.72
N CYS A 139 2.97 9.99 14.19
CA CYS A 139 3.91 10.53 13.20
C CYS A 139 5.34 10.57 13.75
N PHE A 140 5.52 11.02 14.99
CA PHE A 140 6.82 11.05 15.64
C PHE A 140 7.37 9.64 15.87
N ALA A 141 6.55 8.71 16.36
CA ALA A 141 6.93 7.32 16.54
C ALA A 141 7.34 6.65 15.21
N PHE A 142 6.60 6.90 14.13
CA PHE A 142 6.96 6.46 12.78
C PHE A 142 8.29 7.04 12.32
N PHE A 143 8.50 8.35 12.48
CA PHE A 143 9.77 8.99 12.15
C PHE A 143 10.94 8.36 12.90
N LEU A 144 10.78 8.11 14.21
CA LEU A 144 11.81 7.46 15.02
C LEU A 144 12.12 6.05 14.52
N GLY A 145 11.08 5.24 14.27
CA GLY A 145 11.21 3.89 13.73
C GLY A 145 11.82 3.85 12.34
N TYR A 146 11.64 4.91 11.55
CA TYR A 146 12.13 5.04 10.18
C TYR A 146 13.57 5.60 10.08
N GLU A 147 14.01 6.50 10.97
CA GLU A 147 15.36 7.10 10.94
C GLU A 147 16.40 6.43 11.86
N PHE A 148 16.02 6.03 13.08
CA PHE A 148 16.95 5.39 14.03
C PHE A 148 17.01 3.84 13.94
N PRO A 149 18.11 3.23 13.47
CA PRO A 149 18.29 1.78 13.44
C PRO A 149 18.35 1.17 14.84
N LEU A 150 17.71 0.00 14.99
CA LEU A 150 17.84 -0.81 16.19
C LEU A 150 19.19 -1.55 16.19
N GLY A 151 20.14 -1.07 16.99
CA GLY A 151 21.40 -1.76 17.27
C GLY A 151 22.46 -1.70 16.16
N LYS A 152 23.38 -2.68 16.15
CA LYS A 152 24.56 -2.78 15.24
C LYS A 152 24.21 -3.03 13.77
N GLU A 153 23.11 -2.51 13.25
CA GLU A 153 22.78 -2.57 11.80
C GLU A 153 23.80 -1.83 10.93
N ARG A 154 24.60 -0.90 11.50
CA ARG A 154 25.77 -0.34 10.83
C ARG A 154 26.80 -1.39 10.37
N SER A 155 26.84 -2.57 11.01
CA SER A 155 27.76 -3.67 10.67
C SER A 155 27.14 -4.72 9.72
N LYS A 156 25.83 -4.68 9.44
CA LYS A 156 25.14 -5.64 8.55
C LYS A 156 25.17 -5.28 7.06
N LYS A 157 26.00 -4.30 6.65
CA LYS A 157 26.32 -4.05 5.24
C LYS A 157 26.75 -5.33 4.51
N GLU A 158 27.39 -6.26 5.21
CA GLU A 158 27.83 -7.55 4.65
C GLU A 158 26.81 -8.69 4.78
N LYS A 159 25.86 -8.65 5.73
CA LYS A 159 24.89 -9.75 5.93
C LYS A 159 23.59 -9.59 5.15
N CYS A 160 23.25 -8.39 4.67
CA CYS A 160 22.13 -8.24 3.74
C CYS A 160 22.43 -8.89 2.38
N SER A 161 23.70 -9.09 2.03
CA SER A 161 24.16 -9.66 0.75
C SER A 161 23.75 -11.11 0.47
N THR A 162 23.35 -11.89 1.48
CA THR A 162 23.35 -13.36 1.35
C THR A 162 22.02 -13.98 0.96
N ILE A 163 20.89 -13.27 1.04
CA ILE A 163 19.58 -13.87 0.75
C ILE A 163 18.66 -12.83 0.10
N GLY A 164 18.57 -12.83 -1.23
CA GLY A 164 17.56 -12.06 -2.00
C GLY A 164 18.07 -10.92 -2.89
N PHE A 165 19.38 -10.64 -2.89
CA PHE A 165 20.00 -9.59 -3.72
C PHE A 165 20.75 -10.13 -4.95
N GLN A 166 20.79 -11.46 -5.13
CA GLN A 166 21.46 -12.07 -6.28
C GLN A 166 20.61 -11.90 -7.54
N GLU A 167 21.27 -11.50 -8.63
CA GLU A 167 20.67 -11.55 -9.95
C GLU A 167 20.21 -12.97 -10.30
N VAL A 168 19.03 -13.05 -10.90
CA VAL A 168 18.44 -14.32 -11.31
C VAL A 168 19.04 -14.73 -12.66
N SER A 169 19.61 -15.93 -12.74
CA SER A 169 20.12 -16.49 -13.99
C SER A 169 18.98 -16.74 -15.00
N ASP A 170 19.27 -16.68 -16.30
CA ASP A 170 18.23 -16.81 -17.32
C ASP A 170 17.52 -18.18 -17.30
N VAL A 171 18.23 -19.26 -16.93
CA VAL A 171 17.64 -20.60 -16.78
C VAL A 171 16.61 -20.62 -15.64
N LEU A 172 16.97 -20.03 -14.50
CA LEU A 172 16.09 -19.96 -13.33
C LEU A 172 14.92 -19.00 -13.59
N ALA A 173 15.15 -17.90 -14.31
CA ALA A 173 14.13 -16.97 -14.75
C ALA A 173 13.06 -17.65 -15.60
N SER A 174 13.45 -18.54 -16.52
CA SER A 174 12.48 -19.32 -17.32
C SER A 174 11.64 -20.26 -16.46
N ARG A 175 12.24 -20.93 -15.46
CA ARG A 175 11.50 -21.76 -14.49
C ARG A 175 10.50 -20.93 -13.68
N PHE A 176 10.90 -19.74 -13.23
CA PHE A 176 10.01 -18.85 -12.48
C PHE A 176 8.80 -18.41 -13.29
N VAL A 177 9.00 -18.04 -14.56
CA VAL A 177 7.89 -17.68 -15.46
C VAL A 177 6.91 -18.83 -15.62
N HIS A 178 7.40 -20.06 -15.78
CA HIS A 178 6.54 -21.24 -15.92
C HIS A 178 5.72 -21.52 -14.65
N TRP A 179 6.37 -21.53 -13.47
CA TRP A 179 5.69 -21.72 -12.19
C TRP A 179 4.68 -20.61 -11.89
N CYS A 180 5.04 -19.35 -12.15
CA CYS A 180 4.13 -18.22 -11.96
C CYS A 180 2.97 -18.27 -12.96
N GLY A 181 3.17 -18.81 -14.17
CA GLY A 181 2.09 -19.07 -15.11
C GLY A 181 1.03 -20.00 -14.51
N TRP A 182 1.44 -21.12 -13.91
CA TRP A 182 0.52 -22.03 -13.23
C TRP A 182 -0.17 -21.40 -12.02
N ILE A 183 0.58 -20.69 -11.16
CA ILE A 183 0.00 -19.97 -10.02
C ILE A 183 -1.05 -18.96 -10.50
N TRP A 184 -0.76 -18.23 -11.58
CA TRP A 184 -1.67 -17.26 -12.16
C TRP A 184 -2.95 -17.94 -12.67
N VAL A 185 -2.85 -19.04 -13.41
CA VAL A 185 -4.02 -19.79 -13.92
C VAL A 185 -4.88 -20.31 -12.78
N ILE A 186 -4.27 -20.93 -11.76
CA ILE A 186 -4.99 -21.45 -10.59
C ILE A 186 -5.69 -20.30 -9.85
N ALA A 187 -4.98 -19.21 -9.59
CA ALA A 187 -5.55 -18.03 -8.92
C ALA A 187 -6.70 -17.43 -9.73
N TYR A 188 -6.60 -17.40 -11.05
CA TYR A 188 -7.63 -16.86 -11.94
C TYR A 188 -8.89 -17.72 -11.88
N VAL A 189 -8.75 -19.05 -11.99
CA VAL A 189 -9.87 -20.00 -11.88
C VAL A 189 -10.56 -19.88 -10.52
N LEU A 190 -9.80 -19.79 -9.43
CA LEU A 190 -10.35 -19.61 -8.09
C LEU A 190 -11.10 -18.27 -7.95
N ASN A 191 -10.56 -17.20 -8.53
CA ASN A 191 -11.20 -15.88 -8.48
C ASN A 191 -12.47 -15.84 -9.33
N PHE A 192 -12.43 -16.45 -10.51
CA PHE A 192 -13.56 -16.59 -11.41
C PHE A 192 -14.68 -17.40 -10.75
N TYR A 193 -14.34 -18.54 -10.13
CA TYR A 193 -15.29 -19.34 -9.36
C TYR A 193 -15.92 -18.57 -8.21
N TYR A 194 -15.14 -17.77 -7.49
CA TYR A 194 -15.66 -16.89 -6.44
C TYR A 194 -16.69 -15.88 -6.99
N TYR A 195 -16.44 -15.26 -8.14
CA TYR A 195 -17.41 -14.33 -8.75
C TYR A 195 -18.69 -15.03 -9.21
N LEU A 196 -18.60 -16.22 -9.80
CA LEU A 196 -19.78 -17.02 -10.14
C LEU A 196 -20.62 -17.34 -8.89
N ARG A 197 -19.95 -17.71 -7.78
CA ARG A 197 -20.62 -17.99 -6.49
C ARG A 197 -21.27 -16.75 -5.88
N LYS A 198 -20.68 -15.57 -6.09
CA LYS A 198 -21.26 -14.29 -5.70
C LYS A 198 -22.51 -13.92 -6.50
N GLY A 199 -22.84 -14.67 -7.56
CA GLY A 199 -24.01 -14.44 -8.40
C GLY A 199 -23.74 -13.60 -9.65
N PHE A 200 -22.47 -13.41 -10.01
CA PHE A 200 -22.13 -12.77 -11.29
C PHE A 200 -22.26 -13.80 -12.40
N ASP A 201 -23.00 -13.47 -13.45
CA ASP A 201 -23.01 -14.31 -14.65
C ASP A 201 -21.67 -14.22 -15.42
N VAL A 202 -21.45 -15.16 -16.35
CA VAL A 202 -20.19 -15.24 -17.11
C VAL A 202 -20.00 -14.00 -17.99
N VAL A 203 -21.09 -13.46 -18.54
CA VAL A 203 -21.04 -12.28 -19.43
C VAL A 203 -20.55 -11.08 -18.62
N TYR A 204 -21.11 -10.87 -17.43
CA TYR A 204 -20.74 -9.85 -16.46
C TYR A 204 -19.28 -9.90 -16.09
N ILE A 205 -18.75 -11.08 -15.79
CA ILE A 205 -17.33 -11.22 -15.47
C ILE A 205 -16.45 -10.87 -16.68
N LEU A 206 -16.80 -11.35 -17.87
CA LEU A 206 -15.99 -11.14 -19.08
C LEU A 206 -16.06 -9.70 -19.61
N THR A 207 -17.19 -9.02 -19.43
CA THR A 207 -17.37 -7.62 -19.85
C THR A 207 -16.93 -6.63 -18.78
N GLY A 208 -16.41 -7.09 -17.64
CA GLY A 208 -16.01 -6.21 -16.55
C GLY A 208 -17.19 -5.47 -15.92
N GLY A 209 -18.35 -6.12 -15.89
CA GLY A 209 -19.60 -5.60 -15.37
C GLY A 209 -20.51 -4.96 -16.42
N LEU A 210 -19.99 -4.48 -17.55
CA LEU A 210 -20.77 -3.64 -18.51
C LEU A 210 -22.07 -4.25 -19.08
N SER A 211 -22.24 -5.57 -18.97
CA SER A 211 -23.36 -6.36 -19.49
C SER A 211 -23.57 -7.56 -18.57
N GLY A 212 -24.76 -8.17 -18.55
CA GLY A 212 -25.09 -9.30 -17.67
C GLY A 212 -25.77 -8.88 -16.36
N ALA A 213 -26.22 -9.85 -15.58
CA ALA A 213 -26.97 -9.64 -14.35
C ALA A 213 -26.16 -10.00 -13.09
N GLU A 214 -26.29 -9.19 -12.03
CA GLU A 214 -26.02 -9.63 -10.66
C GLU A 214 -27.28 -10.36 -10.16
N LEU A 215 -27.22 -11.68 -10.09
CA LEU A 215 -28.40 -12.52 -9.85
C LEU A 215 -28.85 -12.56 -8.38
N ASN A 216 -28.02 -12.08 -7.44
CA ASN A 216 -28.32 -12.08 -6.01
C ASN A 216 -28.07 -10.69 -5.41
N ASP A 217 -29.15 -10.02 -5.03
CA ASP A 217 -29.12 -8.97 -4.03
C ASP A 217 -28.85 -9.63 -2.67
N PHE A 218 -28.03 -9.00 -1.83
CA PHE A 218 -27.57 -9.46 -0.50
C PHE A 218 -26.31 -10.34 -0.44
N ALA A 219 -25.32 -9.73 0.20
CA ALA A 219 -24.16 -10.29 0.85
C ALA A 219 -24.52 -11.47 1.78
N SER A 220 -24.67 -12.67 1.25
CA SER A 220 -24.47 -13.87 2.07
C SER A 220 -23.00 -13.93 2.46
N ASP A 221 -22.73 -14.09 3.76
CA ASP A 221 -21.41 -14.35 4.35
C ASP A 221 -20.89 -15.69 3.79
N ASP A 222 -20.41 -15.67 2.54
CA ASP A 222 -20.09 -16.87 1.78
C ASP A 222 -18.91 -17.57 2.43
N GLY A 223 -19.07 -18.87 2.71
CA GLY A 223 -18.07 -19.68 3.39
C GLY A 223 -16.71 -19.69 2.68
N LEU A 224 -16.70 -19.26 1.41
CA LEU A 224 -15.56 -19.18 0.51
C LEU A 224 -15.09 -17.73 0.22
N ALA A 225 -15.51 -16.72 0.99
CA ALA A 225 -15.08 -15.33 0.80
C ALA A 225 -13.55 -15.13 0.79
N PHE A 226 -12.80 -16.04 1.43
CA PHE A 226 -11.33 -16.03 1.38
C PHE A 226 -10.76 -16.20 -0.04
N LEU A 227 -11.50 -16.84 -0.97
CA LEU A 227 -11.09 -16.98 -2.37
C LEU A 227 -10.98 -15.63 -3.07
N ALA A 228 -11.66 -14.59 -2.60
CA ALA A 228 -11.52 -13.24 -3.13
C ALA A 228 -10.07 -12.71 -3.07
N TYR A 229 -9.24 -13.22 -2.15
CA TYR A 229 -7.84 -12.84 -2.02
C TYR A 229 -6.95 -13.45 -3.11
N SER A 230 -7.41 -14.44 -3.87
CA SER A 230 -6.63 -15.02 -4.99
C SER A 230 -6.28 -13.99 -6.07
N LYS A 231 -7.06 -12.90 -6.21
CA LYS A 231 -6.73 -11.79 -7.11
C LYS A 231 -5.37 -11.13 -6.81
N PHE A 232 -4.91 -11.18 -5.56
CA PHE A 232 -3.59 -10.66 -5.19
C PHE A 232 -2.45 -11.59 -5.65
N LEU A 233 -2.70 -12.90 -5.72
CA LEU A 233 -1.74 -13.84 -6.33
C LEU A 233 -1.55 -13.57 -7.82
N LEU A 234 -2.61 -13.15 -8.52
CA LEU A 234 -2.52 -12.78 -9.94
C LEU A 234 -1.49 -11.68 -10.15
N LEU A 235 -1.53 -10.61 -9.34
CA LEU A 235 -0.56 -9.52 -9.46
C LEU A 235 0.86 -9.97 -9.11
N GLY A 236 1.04 -10.71 -8.00
CA GLY A 236 2.34 -11.22 -7.59
C GLY A 236 2.98 -12.11 -8.67
N ALA A 237 2.21 -13.03 -9.24
CA ALA A 237 2.65 -13.92 -10.31
C ALA A 237 2.91 -13.15 -11.62
N TRP A 238 2.01 -12.23 -11.98
CA TRP A 238 2.15 -11.40 -13.17
C TRP A 238 3.41 -10.52 -13.11
N MET A 239 3.76 -9.94 -11.96
CA MET A 239 4.96 -9.12 -11.81
C MET A 239 6.24 -9.91 -12.11
N ILE A 240 6.29 -11.20 -11.76
CA ILE A 240 7.42 -12.09 -12.10
C ILE A 240 7.41 -12.40 -13.61
N ILE A 241 6.25 -12.71 -14.19
CA ILE A 241 6.11 -12.93 -15.64
C ILE A 241 6.52 -11.67 -16.43
N TYR A 242 6.13 -10.49 -15.96
CA TYR A 242 6.50 -9.21 -16.53
C TYR A 242 8.01 -8.98 -16.47
N ALA A 243 8.62 -9.26 -15.32
CA ALA A 243 10.04 -9.08 -15.07
C ALA A 243 10.95 -10.02 -15.89
N PHE A 244 10.54 -11.28 -16.06
CA PHE A 244 11.41 -12.34 -16.58
C PHE A 244 10.92 -12.98 -17.88
N GLY A 245 9.65 -12.80 -18.25
CA GLY A 245 9.07 -13.36 -19.46
C GLY A 245 9.61 -12.72 -20.74
N ARG A 246 9.64 -13.49 -21.84
CA ARG A 246 10.08 -13.01 -23.17
C ARG A 246 8.93 -12.51 -24.04
N ASN A 247 7.75 -13.14 -23.96
CA ASN A 247 6.61 -12.84 -24.83
C ASN A 247 5.86 -11.58 -24.36
N ARG A 248 5.83 -10.54 -25.20
CA ARG A 248 5.11 -9.28 -24.90
C ARG A 248 3.59 -9.43 -24.90
N GLY A 249 3.03 -10.22 -25.82
CA GLY A 249 1.58 -10.43 -25.92
C GLY A 249 1.02 -11.09 -24.66
N VAL A 250 1.68 -12.16 -24.19
CA VAL A 250 1.28 -12.84 -22.95
C VAL A 250 1.30 -11.88 -21.75
N LYS A 251 2.32 -11.02 -21.63
CA LYS A 251 2.38 -10.04 -20.54
C LYS A 251 1.18 -9.09 -20.54
N VAL A 252 0.82 -8.57 -21.71
CA VAL A 252 -0.29 -7.61 -21.86
C VAL A 252 -1.62 -8.27 -21.59
N VAL A 253 -1.87 -9.46 -22.15
CA VAL A 253 -3.13 -10.20 -21.97
C VAL A 253 -3.32 -10.57 -20.50
N LEU A 254 -2.31 -11.17 -19.85
CA LEU A 254 -2.42 -11.53 -18.44
C LEU A 254 -2.56 -10.31 -17.52
N TYR A 255 -1.97 -9.17 -17.90
CA TYR A 255 -2.15 -7.92 -17.15
C TYR A 255 -3.58 -7.42 -17.22
N ALA A 256 -4.14 -7.35 -18.44
CA ALA A 256 -5.51 -6.91 -18.67
C ALA A 256 -6.50 -7.78 -17.89
N MET A 257 -6.33 -9.11 -17.93
CA MET A 257 -7.15 -10.03 -17.14
C MET A 257 -6.95 -9.86 -15.63
N THR A 258 -5.73 -9.59 -15.17
CA THR A 258 -5.46 -9.30 -13.75
C THR A 258 -6.17 -8.02 -13.29
N LEU A 259 -6.07 -6.94 -14.07
CA LEU A 259 -6.75 -5.68 -13.77
C LEU A 259 -8.28 -5.83 -13.81
N LEU A 260 -8.82 -6.61 -14.76
CA LEU A 260 -10.24 -6.93 -14.83
C LEU A 260 -10.73 -7.62 -13.55
N CYS A 261 -10.03 -8.67 -13.10
CA CYS A 261 -10.34 -9.35 -11.84
C CYS A 261 -10.25 -8.41 -10.63
N MET A 262 -9.28 -7.50 -10.61
CA MET A 262 -9.14 -6.51 -9.53
C MET A 262 -10.26 -5.46 -9.54
N PHE A 263 -10.66 -5.02 -10.73
CA PHE A 263 -11.76 -4.08 -10.94
C PHE A 263 -13.09 -4.66 -10.46
N LEU A 264 -13.43 -5.89 -10.87
CA LEU A 264 -14.63 -6.61 -10.43
C LEU A 264 -14.68 -6.84 -8.90
N GLY A 265 -13.52 -6.86 -8.26
CA GLY A 265 -13.40 -6.99 -6.82
C GLY A 265 -13.90 -5.77 -6.03
N GLY A 266 -14.24 -4.66 -6.70
CA GLY A 266 -14.89 -3.48 -6.13
C GLY A 266 -14.01 -2.62 -5.21
N GLY A 267 -12.74 -2.97 -5.02
CA GLY A 267 -11.80 -2.26 -4.17
C GLY A 267 -10.90 -1.31 -4.96
N ARG A 268 -11.15 0.01 -4.86
CA ARG A 268 -10.32 1.06 -5.51
C ARG A 268 -8.84 0.91 -5.17
N ALA A 269 -8.54 0.67 -3.89
CA ALA A 269 -7.19 0.48 -3.39
C ALA A 269 -6.51 -0.76 -4.00
N THR A 270 -7.25 -1.85 -4.26
CA THR A 270 -6.70 -3.04 -4.92
C THR A 270 -6.30 -2.74 -6.37
N LEU A 271 -7.14 -2.00 -7.12
CA LEU A 271 -6.82 -1.61 -8.49
C LEU A 271 -5.62 -0.65 -8.52
N LEU A 272 -5.54 0.29 -7.58
CA LEU A 272 -4.43 1.21 -7.42
C LEU A 272 -3.10 0.46 -7.27
N ILE A 273 -3.07 -0.59 -6.44
CA ILE A 273 -1.88 -1.44 -6.27
C ILE A 273 -1.49 -2.10 -7.59
N GLY A 274 -2.46 -2.67 -8.32
CA GLY A 274 -2.24 -3.29 -9.62
C GLY A 274 -1.65 -2.34 -10.67
N MET A 275 -2.12 -1.09 -10.70
CA MET A 275 -1.66 -0.08 -11.65
C MET A 275 -0.32 0.54 -11.28
N LEU A 276 -0.10 0.85 -10.00
CA LEU A 276 1.13 1.49 -9.54
C LEU A 276 2.30 0.52 -9.47
N ALA A 277 2.09 -0.77 -9.21
CA ALA A 277 3.18 -1.74 -9.08
C ALA A 277 4.16 -1.78 -10.28
N PRO A 278 3.71 -1.88 -11.56
CA PRO A 278 4.61 -1.85 -12.70
C PRO A 278 5.27 -0.46 -12.90
N ILE A 279 4.57 0.63 -12.56
CA ILE A 279 5.11 2.00 -12.63
C ILE A 279 6.27 2.15 -11.64
N VAL A 280 6.06 1.73 -10.39
CA VAL A 280 7.09 1.73 -9.35
C VAL A 280 8.25 0.85 -9.78
N LEU A 281 8.01 -0.32 -10.37
CA LEU A 281 9.07 -1.19 -10.87
C LEU A 281 9.93 -0.51 -11.94
N TYR A 282 9.30 0.20 -12.88
CA TYR A 282 10.01 0.95 -13.92
C TYR A 282 10.94 2.01 -13.31
N PHE A 283 10.42 2.87 -12.43
CA PHE A 283 11.22 3.93 -11.82
C PHE A 283 12.27 3.39 -10.84
N ALA A 284 11.91 2.35 -10.07
CA ALA A 284 12.82 1.72 -9.11
C ALA A 284 14.00 1.03 -9.81
N ARG A 285 13.76 0.32 -10.92
CA ARG A 285 14.84 -0.31 -11.70
C ARG A 285 15.75 0.70 -12.38
N ASN A 286 15.17 1.75 -12.95
CA ASN A 286 15.94 2.74 -13.69
C ASN A 286 16.59 3.79 -12.79
N ARG A 287 16.28 3.81 -11.49
CA ARG A 287 16.75 4.83 -10.53
C ARG A 287 16.38 6.26 -10.98
N ILE A 288 15.23 6.43 -11.62
CA ILE A 288 14.76 7.72 -12.10
C ILE A 288 13.68 8.23 -11.16
N SER A 289 13.67 9.54 -10.88
CA SER A 289 12.55 10.20 -10.21
C SER A 289 11.52 10.68 -11.25
N PRO A 290 10.22 10.55 -10.96
CA PRO A 290 9.20 11.04 -11.88
C PRO A 290 9.24 12.57 -11.88
N LYS A 291 9.10 13.18 -13.06
CA LYS A 291 9.01 14.64 -13.17
C LYS A 291 7.71 15.11 -12.51
N GLY A 292 7.73 16.25 -11.83
CA GLY A 292 6.56 16.79 -11.13
C GLY A 292 5.31 16.93 -12.01
N GLY A 293 5.47 17.34 -13.27
CA GLY A 293 4.36 17.39 -14.23
C GLY A 293 3.77 16.02 -14.56
N SER A 294 4.60 14.97 -14.65
CA SER A 294 4.13 13.59 -14.85
C SER A 294 3.39 13.05 -13.64
N VAL A 295 3.82 13.43 -12.43
CA VAL A 295 3.10 13.11 -11.19
C VAL A 295 1.74 13.78 -11.17
N ALA A 296 1.67 15.08 -11.49
CA ALA A 296 0.40 15.80 -11.53
C ALA A 296 -0.58 15.20 -12.56
N ALA A 297 -0.09 14.90 -13.77
CA ALA A 297 -0.90 14.23 -14.80
C ALA A 297 -1.37 12.83 -14.35
N ALA A 298 -0.50 12.06 -13.69
CA ALA A 298 -0.86 10.75 -13.14
C ALA A 298 -1.91 10.84 -12.03
N SER A 299 -1.81 11.84 -11.14
CA SER A 299 -2.82 12.09 -10.11
C SER A 299 -4.18 12.46 -10.72
N ILE A 300 -4.20 13.32 -11.74
CA ILE A 300 -5.45 13.67 -12.45
C ILE A 300 -6.05 12.44 -13.12
N ALA A 301 -5.23 11.65 -13.82
CA ALA A 301 -5.68 10.41 -14.44
C ALA A 301 -6.23 9.41 -13.42
N LEU A 302 -5.64 9.33 -12.23
CA LEU A 302 -6.10 8.47 -11.15
C LEU A 302 -7.46 8.93 -10.58
N VAL A 303 -7.63 10.23 -10.37
CA VAL A 303 -8.92 10.80 -9.94
C VAL A 303 -10.00 10.51 -10.98
N ALA A 304 -9.72 10.74 -12.26
CA ALA A 304 -10.64 10.43 -13.35
C ALA A 304 -11.00 8.94 -13.41
N LEU A 305 -10.02 8.05 -13.21
CA LEU A 305 -10.25 6.60 -13.14
C LEU A 305 -11.17 6.23 -11.96
N PHE A 306 -10.93 6.77 -10.77
CA PHE A 306 -11.77 6.49 -9.60
C PHE A 306 -13.18 7.02 -9.74
N ALA A 307 -13.35 8.19 -10.38
CA ALA A 307 -14.66 8.70 -10.71
C ALA A 307 -15.38 7.76 -11.68
N PHE A 308 -14.74 7.37 -12.78
CA PHE A 308 -15.28 6.41 -13.73
C PHE A 308 -15.66 5.07 -13.06
N MET A 309 -14.80 4.55 -12.18
CA MET A 309 -15.10 3.34 -11.41
C MET A 309 -16.36 3.48 -10.56
N GLN A 310 -16.56 4.65 -9.94
CA GLN A 310 -17.75 4.91 -9.14
C GLN A 310 -19.00 4.94 -10.01
N VAL A 311 -18.96 5.67 -11.14
CA VAL A 311 -20.09 5.75 -12.07
C VAL A 311 -20.44 4.37 -12.59
N ALA A 312 -19.43 3.64 -13.08
CA ALA A 312 -19.59 2.28 -13.56
C ALA A 312 -20.27 1.45 -12.46
N ARG A 313 -19.73 1.42 -11.24
CA ARG A 313 -20.29 0.62 -10.16
C ARG A 313 -21.73 0.99 -9.78
N VAL A 314 -22.07 2.28 -9.74
CA VAL A 314 -23.44 2.71 -9.42
C VAL A 314 -24.39 2.29 -10.55
N GLY A 315 -24.02 2.57 -11.79
CA GLY A 315 -24.78 2.17 -12.98
C GLY A 315 -24.95 0.66 -13.13
N LEU A 316 -23.96 -0.11 -12.68
CA LEU A 316 -24.01 -1.57 -12.59
C LEU A 316 -24.97 -2.04 -11.51
N ARG A 317 -24.94 -1.44 -10.31
CA ARG A 317 -25.83 -1.82 -9.21
C ARG A 317 -27.30 -1.48 -9.49
N THR A 318 -27.56 -0.41 -10.22
CA THR A 318 -28.93 0.05 -10.52
C THR A 318 -29.51 -0.57 -11.80
N GLY A 319 -28.72 -1.33 -12.55
CA GLY A 319 -29.13 -1.88 -13.86
C GLY A 319 -29.37 -0.81 -14.94
N ALA A 320 -29.06 0.46 -14.66
CA ALA A 320 -29.31 1.60 -15.54
C ALA A 320 -28.23 1.79 -16.62
N GLY A 321 -27.14 1.00 -16.57
CA GLY A 321 -25.98 1.18 -17.43
C GLY A 321 -25.10 2.35 -16.99
N ILE A 322 -24.08 2.69 -17.79
CA ILE A 322 -23.20 3.83 -17.53
C ILE A 322 -23.82 5.08 -18.12
N ASP A 323 -24.59 5.82 -17.33
CA ASP A 323 -25.04 7.16 -17.69
C ASP A 323 -24.12 8.21 -17.07
N VAL A 324 -23.39 8.92 -17.94
CA VAL A 324 -22.50 10.03 -17.56
C VAL A 324 -23.15 11.38 -17.89
N SER A 325 -24.31 11.37 -18.55
CA SER A 325 -25.01 12.58 -18.96
C SER A 325 -25.69 13.22 -17.74
N GLY A 326 -25.16 14.38 -17.31
CA GLY A 326 -25.68 15.11 -16.14
C GLY A 326 -24.86 14.99 -14.86
N MET A 327 -23.73 14.26 -14.85
CA MET A 327 -22.88 14.16 -13.67
C MET A 327 -22.17 15.50 -13.35
N THR A 328 -22.34 15.98 -12.13
CA THR A 328 -21.71 17.21 -11.63
C THR A 328 -20.25 16.96 -11.24
N ILE A 329 -19.43 18.03 -11.23
CA ILE A 329 -18.02 17.94 -10.78
C ILE A 329 -17.93 17.41 -9.33
N ASP A 330 -18.90 17.75 -8.48
CA ASP A 330 -18.94 17.28 -7.09
C ASP A 330 -19.17 15.77 -7.00
N GLU A 331 -20.03 15.21 -7.86
CA GLU A 331 -20.23 13.76 -7.97
C GLU A 331 -18.99 13.04 -8.50
N PHE A 332 -18.24 13.68 -9.42
CA PHE A 332 -16.95 13.18 -9.89
C PHE A 332 -15.90 13.12 -8.77
N LEU A 333 -15.91 14.09 -7.85
CA LEU A 333 -14.94 14.19 -6.76
C LEU A 333 -15.37 13.45 -5.49
N ASN A 334 -16.65 13.11 -5.35
CA ASN A 334 -17.20 12.37 -4.20
C ASN A 334 -16.38 11.11 -3.82
N PRO A 335 -15.93 10.26 -4.77
CA PRO A 335 -15.06 9.14 -4.46
C PRO A 335 -13.79 9.52 -3.71
N PHE A 336 -13.16 10.64 -4.10
CA PHE A 336 -11.97 11.15 -3.45
C PHE A 336 -12.32 11.71 -2.06
N TYR A 337 -13.38 12.51 -1.97
CA TYR A 337 -13.89 13.04 -0.70
C TYR A 337 -14.17 11.93 0.30
N ALA A 338 -14.78 10.82 -0.13
CA ALA A 338 -15.11 9.70 0.73
C ALA A 338 -13.88 9.00 1.35
N GLU A 339 -12.74 8.91 0.64
CA GLU A 339 -11.51 8.30 1.20
C GLU A 339 -10.77 9.28 2.13
N ILE A 340 -10.86 10.59 1.89
CA ILE A 340 -10.28 11.57 2.82
C ILE A 340 -11.19 11.86 4.02
N ASP A 341 -12.50 11.57 3.95
CA ASP A 341 -13.47 11.72 5.04
C ASP A 341 -13.32 10.67 6.16
N ASP A 342 -12.43 9.69 5.99
CA ASP A 342 -12.15 8.63 6.97
C ASP A 342 -11.49 9.16 8.25
N PHE A 343 -10.97 10.40 8.27
CA PHE A 343 -10.57 11.04 9.53
C PHE A 343 -11.76 11.21 10.49
N LYS A 344 -12.98 11.45 9.98
CA LYS A 344 -14.16 11.58 10.84
C LYS A 344 -14.51 10.25 11.52
N ALA A 345 -14.29 9.14 10.80
CA ALA A 345 -14.43 7.82 11.39
C ALA A 345 -13.40 7.62 12.50
N PHE A 346 -12.14 8.04 12.31
CA PHE A 346 -11.13 8.03 13.37
C PHE A 346 -11.52 8.87 14.59
N TYR A 347 -12.02 10.10 14.38
CA TYR A 347 -12.38 11.02 15.47
C TYR A 347 -13.52 10.44 16.31
N MET A 348 -14.52 9.85 15.65
CA MET A 348 -15.63 9.16 16.30
C MET A 348 -15.16 8.01 17.22
N LEU A 349 -14.08 7.30 16.88
CA LEU A 349 -13.58 6.20 17.72
C LEU A 349 -13.19 6.65 19.13
N LEU A 350 -12.77 7.91 19.29
CA LEU A 350 -12.40 8.46 20.60
C LEU A 350 -13.62 8.70 21.50
N ASP A 351 -14.83 8.76 20.93
CA ASP A 351 -16.06 8.71 21.71
C ASP A 351 -16.34 7.29 22.19
N ILE A 352 -16.15 6.31 21.31
CA ILE A 352 -16.58 4.94 21.57
C ILE A 352 -15.61 4.21 22.46
N VAL A 353 -14.31 4.29 22.17
CA VAL A 353 -13.30 3.52 22.89
C VAL A 353 -12.49 4.49 23.76
N PRO A 354 -12.39 4.27 25.08
CA PRO A 354 -12.85 3.09 25.83
C PRO A 354 -14.25 3.22 26.47
N SER A 355 -15.01 4.30 26.20
CA SER A 355 -16.18 4.64 27.04
C SER A 355 -17.42 3.76 26.84
N LYS A 356 -17.66 3.32 25.59
CA LYS A 356 -18.80 2.51 25.14
C LYS A 356 -18.40 1.11 24.68
N HIS A 357 -17.12 0.91 24.39
CA HIS A 357 -16.55 -0.37 23.97
C HIS A 357 -15.12 -0.48 24.50
N ASP A 358 -14.77 -1.65 25.04
CA ASP A 358 -13.43 -1.91 25.57
C ASP A 358 -12.36 -1.96 24.48
N TYR A 359 -11.09 -1.86 24.86
CA TYR A 359 -10.01 -2.13 23.91
C TYR A 359 -10.05 -3.59 23.43
N LEU A 360 -9.67 -3.82 22.17
CA LEU A 360 -9.72 -5.14 21.55
C LEU A 360 -8.54 -6.06 21.90
N PHE A 361 -7.45 -5.50 22.45
CA PHE A 361 -6.26 -6.21 22.95
C PHE A 361 -5.66 -7.23 21.96
N GLY A 362 -5.68 -6.94 20.66
CA GLY A 362 -5.14 -7.76 19.59
C GLY A 362 -6.13 -8.76 18.98
N SER A 363 -7.39 -8.79 19.44
CA SER A 363 -8.39 -9.73 18.94
C SER A 363 -8.68 -9.55 17.45
N GLN A 364 -8.76 -8.32 16.95
CA GLN A 364 -8.93 -8.08 15.51
C GLN A 364 -7.58 -8.06 14.79
N MET A 365 -6.61 -7.28 15.25
CA MET A 365 -5.37 -7.05 14.52
C MET A 365 -4.48 -8.31 14.43
N ILE A 366 -4.46 -9.14 15.47
CA ILE A 366 -3.60 -10.33 15.54
C ILE A 366 -4.43 -11.60 15.32
N PHE A 367 -5.37 -11.89 16.22
CA PHE A 367 -6.10 -13.16 16.19
C PHE A 367 -6.94 -13.29 14.93
N TYR A 368 -7.75 -12.28 14.60
CA TYR A 368 -8.59 -12.34 13.41
C TYR A 368 -7.77 -12.40 12.10
N SER A 369 -6.62 -11.73 12.03
CA SER A 369 -5.69 -11.84 10.89
C SER A 369 -5.23 -13.28 10.63
N LEU A 370 -5.02 -14.07 11.67
CA LEU A 370 -4.59 -15.46 11.55
C LEU A 370 -5.73 -16.39 11.12
N VAL A 371 -6.94 -16.18 11.64
CA VAL A 371 -8.10 -17.04 11.35
C VAL A 371 -8.89 -16.62 10.11
N LEU A 372 -8.66 -15.41 9.57
CA LEU A 372 -9.36 -14.90 8.38
C LEU A 372 -9.21 -15.86 7.19
N LEU A 373 -8.02 -16.44 7.02
CA LEU A 373 -7.68 -17.36 5.93
C LEU A 373 -8.37 -18.73 6.04
N ILE A 374 -8.90 -19.09 7.21
CA ILE A 374 -9.60 -20.35 7.44
C ILE A 374 -11.03 -20.21 6.90
N PRO A 375 -11.48 -20.94 5.87
CA PRO A 375 -12.84 -20.79 5.33
C PRO A 375 -13.91 -20.97 6.43
N ARG A 376 -15.01 -20.20 6.42
CA ARG A 376 -16.09 -20.39 7.43
C ARG A 376 -16.73 -21.78 7.32
N ALA A 377 -16.63 -22.43 6.16
CA ALA A 377 -17.03 -23.83 6.00
C ALA A 377 -16.22 -24.80 6.88
N LEU A 378 -14.94 -24.50 7.16
CA LEU A 378 -14.08 -25.28 8.05
C LEU A 378 -14.13 -24.78 9.50
N PHE A 379 -14.47 -23.50 9.70
CA PHE A 379 -14.63 -22.91 11.03
C PHE A 379 -15.93 -22.09 11.12
N PRO A 380 -17.09 -22.75 11.35
CA PRO A 380 -18.39 -22.07 11.40
C PRO A 380 -18.49 -21.03 12.51
N ALA A 381 -17.86 -21.29 13.66
CA ALA A 381 -17.83 -20.39 14.81
C ALA A 381 -16.75 -19.28 14.70
N LYS A 382 -16.21 -19.02 13.50
CA LYS A 382 -15.27 -17.90 13.29
C LYS A 382 -15.94 -16.58 13.71
N PRO A 383 -15.28 -15.75 14.54
CA PRO A 383 -15.86 -14.48 14.99
C PRO A 383 -16.14 -13.54 13.82
N SER A 384 -17.05 -12.59 14.03
CA SER A 384 -17.30 -11.51 13.08
C SER A 384 -16.27 -10.38 13.27
N PRO A 385 -15.98 -9.58 12.23
CA PRO A 385 -15.08 -8.44 12.36
C PRO A 385 -15.60 -7.41 13.37
N ALA A 386 -14.77 -7.01 14.34
CA ALA A 386 -15.14 -6.02 15.36
C ALA A 386 -15.39 -4.62 14.77
N VAL A 387 -14.82 -4.30 13.59
CA VAL A 387 -15.13 -3.08 12.82
C VAL A 387 -16.63 -2.85 12.70
N HIS A 388 -17.43 -3.89 12.42
CA HIS A 388 -18.88 -3.73 12.18
C HIS A 388 -19.61 -3.29 13.46
N GLU A 389 -19.21 -3.83 14.60
CA GLU A 389 -19.77 -3.48 15.90
C GLU A 389 -19.42 -2.04 16.28
N ILE A 390 -18.14 -1.68 16.21
CA ILE A 390 -17.65 -0.34 16.57
C ILE A 390 -18.25 0.73 15.65
N VAL A 391 -18.28 0.49 14.34
CA VAL A 391 -18.92 1.41 13.39
C VAL A 391 -20.42 1.52 13.64
N GLY A 392 -21.09 0.41 13.97
CA GLY A 392 -22.50 0.38 14.32
C GLY A 392 -22.83 1.21 15.57
N LEU A 393 -21.99 1.15 16.60
CA LEU A 393 -22.11 1.97 17.81
C LEU A 393 -21.88 3.46 17.55
N GLY A 394 -21.04 3.80 16.56
CA GLY A 394 -20.69 5.19 16.23
C GLY A 394 -21.67 5.88 15.33
N PHE A 395 -21.93 5.28 14.17
CA PHE A 395 -22.67 5.91 13.07
C PHE A 395 -23.99 5.16 12.75
N GLY A 396 -24.32 4.10 13.47
CA GLY A 396 -25.51 3.29 13.25
C GLY A 396 -25.38 2.25 12.13
N GLY A 397 -26.43 1.43 11.97
CA GLY A 397 -26.42 0.30 11.03
C GLY A 397 -26.22 0.68 9.55
N GLN A 398 -26.68 1.87 9.14
CA GLN A 398 -26.50 2.32 7.75
C GLN A 398 -25.02 2.52 7.40
N ALA A 399 -24.19 2.94 8.35
CA ALA A 399 -22.75 3.09 8.14
C ALA A 399 -22.06 1.73 7.95
N VAL A 400 -22.53 0.70 8.66
CA VAL A 400 -22.05 -0.68 8.48
C VAL A 400 -22.42 -1.20 7.09
N VAL A 401 -23.66 -0.98 6.65
CA VAL A 401 -24.12 -1.36 5.30
C VAL A 401 -23.34 -0.62 4.20
N ASN A 402 -23.02 0.66 4.43
CA ASN A 402 -22.23 1.46 3.51
C ASN A 402 -20.72 1.11 3.55
N GLY A 403 -20.30 0.19 4.42
CA GLY A 403 -18.92 -0.30 4.51
C GLY A 403 -17.95 0.77 5.02
N VAL A 404 -18.39 1.63 5.94
CA VAL A 404 -17.52 2.62 6.58
C VAL A 404 -16.39 1.90 7.33
N ALA A 405 -15.17 2.35 7.09
CA ALA A 405 -13.99 1.89 7.79
C ALA A 405 -13.30 3.09 8.43
N TYR A 406 -12.44 2.83 9.40
CA TYR A 406 -11.55 3.82 10.00
C TYR A 406 -10.12 3.54 9.54
N PRO A 407 -9.24 4.56 9.54
CA PRO A 407 -7.87 4.40 9.10
C PRO A 407 -7.03 3.65 10.14
N SER A 408 -5.82 3.23 9.75
CA SER A 408 -5.00 2.32 10.56
C SER A 408 -4.58 2.88 11.90
N LEU A 409 -4.42 4.20 12.00
CA LEU A 409 -4.17 4.85 13.27
C LEU A 409 -5.33 4.62 14.27
N GLY A 410 -6.56 4.63 13.78
CA GLY A 410 -7.76 4.27 14.54
C GLY A 410 -7.75 2.82 14.97
N GLU A 411 -7.35 1.90 14.08
CA GLU A 411 -7.20 0.48 14.44
C GLU A 411 -6.15 0.28 15.55
N TYR A 412 -5.00 0.94 15.47
CA TYR A 412 -3.99 0.84 16.52
C TYR A 412 -4.48 1.37 17.88
N TYR A 413 -5.31 2.42 17.86
CA TYR A 413 -5.91 2.99 19.05
C TYR A 413 -6.98 2.08 19.68
N ILE A 414 -7.90 1.52 18.91
CA ILE A 414 -8.95 0.64 19.48
C ILE A 414 -8.38 -0.69 20.01
N GLU A 415 -7.22 -1.10 19.51
CA GLU A 415 -6.58 -2.35 19.93
C GLU A 415 -5.85 -2.19 21.27
N PHE A 416 -5.03 -1.13 21.42
CA PHE A 416 -4.17 -0.98 22.60
C PHE A 416 -4.06 0.47 23.12
N GLY A 417 -4.99 1.33 22.75
CA GLY A 417 -4.98 2.75 23.09
C GLY A 417 -3.78 3.51 22.53
N VAL A 418 -3.33 4.51 23.27
CA VAL A 418 -2.17 5.35 22.90
C VAL A 418 -0.90 4.52 22.73
N VAL A 419 -0.72 3.48 23.54
CA VAL A 419 0.44 2.57 23.45
C VAL A 419 0.45 1.85 22.10
N GLY A 420 -0.72 1.40 21.63
CA GLY A 420 -0.88 0.80 20.31
C GLY A 420 -0.44 1.72 19.19
N VAL A 421 -0.89 2.98 19.23
CA VAL A 421 -0.50 4.01 18.27
C VAL A 421 1.02 4.17 18.21
N VAL A 422 1.69 4.33 19.36
CA VAL A 422 3.15 4.49 19.43
C VAL A 422 3.88 3.26 18.89
N VAL A 423 3.54 2.07 19.39
CA VAL A 423 4.26 0.84 19.06
C VAL A 423 4.04 0.45 17.60
N CYS A 424 2.80 0.48 17.11
CA CYS A 424 2.48 0.07 15.74
C CYS A 424 3.04 1.05 14.71
N MET A 425 2.97 2.37 14.96
CA MET A 425 3.57 3.35 14.04
C MET A 425 5.09 3.27 14.04
N TRP A 426 5.72 3.01 15.18
CA TRP A 426 7.16 2.77 15.24
C TRP A 426 7.58 1.52 14.47
N LEU A 427 6.88 0.39 14.64
CA LEU A 427 7.08 -0.82 13.84
C LEU A 427 6.87 -0.56 12.35
N PHE A 428 5.86 0.23 12.00
CA PHE A 428 5.62 0.61 10.61
C PHE A 428 6.76 1.45 10.03
N GLY A 429 7.39 2.32 10.83
CA GLY A 429 8.61 3.03 10.48
C GLY A 429 9.78 2.08 10.18
N ILE A 430 9.98 1.05 11.00
CA ILE A 430 11.01 0.02 10.79
C ILE A 430 10.76 -0.75 9.49
N ILE A 431 9.51 -1.14 9.23
CA ILE A 431 9.11 -1.81 7.98
C ILE A 431 9.40 -0.89 6.78
N GLY A 432 9.01 0.39 6.87
CA GLY A 432 9.31 1.39 5.85
C GLY A 432 10.80 1.51 5.55
N ARG A 433 11.66 1.50 6.58
CA ARG A 433 13.11 1.48 6.40
C ARG A 433 13.58 0.20 5.71
N HIS A 434 13.04 -0.95 6.11
CA HIS A 434 13.39 -2.22 5.48
C HIS A 434 13.03 -2.22 3.98
N LEU A 435 11.85 -1.71 3.62
CA LEU A 435 11.43 -1.54 2.23
C LEU A 435 12.37 -0.61 1.46
N LYS A 436 12.77 0.50 2.06
CA LYS A 436 13.78 1.40 1.48
C LYS A 436 15.09 0.67 1.20
N ASN A 437 15.54 -0.18 2.11
CA ASN A 437 16.79 -0.93 1.95
C ASN A 437 16.67 -1.98 0.82
N CYS A 438 15.52 -2.62 0.65
CA CYS A 438 15.25 -3.52 -0.48
C CYS A 438 15.36 -2.81 -1.84
N TYR A 439 15.02 -1.53 -1.90
CA TYR A 439 15.22 -0.71 -3.09
C TYR A 439 16.67 -0.24 -3.22
N LEU A 440 17.29 0.32 -2.18
CA LEU A 440 18.59 0.99 -2.30
C LEU A 440 19.77 0.05 -2.52
N PHE A 441 19.77 -1.15 -1.93
CA PHE A 441 20.93 -2.04 -1.93
C PHE A 441 20.88 -3.13 -3.01
N THR A 442 20.01 -2.95 -4.01
CA THR A 442 19.75 -3.98 -5.01
C THR A 442 20.04 -3.48 -6.41
N GLU A 443 20.80 -4.26 -7.16
CA GLU A 443 21.06 -4.03 -8.58
C GLU A 443 20.35 -5.09 -9.45
N GLY A 444 20.06 -4.73 -10.70
CA GLY A 444 19.62 -5.68 -11.72
C GLY A 444 18.23 -6.32 -11.52
N LYS A 445 18.08 -7.56 -12.02
CA LYS A 445 16.82 -8.33 -12.03
C LYS A 445 16.55 -9.02 -10.68
N SER A 446 16.59 -8.29 -9.59
CA SER A 446 16.40 -8.88 -8.26
C SER A 446 14.93 -9.00 -7.83
N MET A 447 14.65 -10.05 -7.06
CA MET A 447 13.36 -10.28 -6.41
C MET A 447 13.04 -9.25 -5.32
N ALA A 448 14.05 -8.64 -4.70
CA ALA A 448 13.85 -7.61 -3.67
C ALA A 448 13.21 -6.34 -4.25
N VAL A 449 13.63 -5.93 -5.45
CA VAL A 449 13.02 -4.79 -6.15
C VAL A 449 11.58 -5.12 -6.53
N LEU A 450 11.30 -6.35 -6.99
CA LEU A 450 9.93 -6.77 -7.30
C LEU A 450 9.01 -6.73 -6.08
N ALA A 451 9.47 -7.28 -4.95
CA ALA A 451 8.72 -7.23 -3.70
C ALA A 451 8.44 -5.78 -3.28
N TYR A 452 9.47 -4.93 -3.33
CA TYR A 452 9.33 -3.50 -3.04
C TYR A 452 8.31 -2.83 -3.96
N SER A 453 8.33 -3.09 -5.28
CA SER A 453 7.40 -2.48 -6.24
C SER A 453 5.94 -2.86 -6.01
N ILE A 454 5.68 -4.03 -5.40
CA ILE A 454 4.32 -4.46 -5.04
C ILE A 454 3.89 -3.90 -3.68
N VAL A 455 4.79 -3.92 -2.69
CA VAL A 455 4.48 -3.46 -1.33
C VAL A 455 4.36 -1.95 -1.26
N TYR A 456 5.15 -1.21 -2.06
CA TYR A 456 5.16 0.26 -2.02
C TYR A 456 3.77 0.87 -2.30
N PRO A 457 3.05 0.51 -3.38
CA PRO A 457 1.66 0.94 -3.57
C PRO A 457 0.72 0.48 -2.45
N ALA A 458 0.96 -0.69 -1.85
CA ALA A 458 0.13 -1.20 -0.77
C ALA A 458 0.23 -0.33 0.50
N LEU A 459 1.32 0.42 0.69
CA LEU A 459 1.46 1.39 1.78
C LEU A 459 0.31 2.39 1.82
N PHE A 460 -0.26 2.75 0.67
CA PHE A 460 -1.45 3.60 0.61
C PHE A 460 -2.62 2.99 1.39
N SER A 461 -2.89 1.71 1.16
CA SER A 461 -3.97 0.99 1.85
C SER A 461 -3.67 0.84 3.35
N PHE A 462 -2.41 0.60 3.70
CA PHE A 462 -1.97 0.50 5.09
C PHE A 462 -2.10 1.78 5.90
N VAL A 463 -2.19 2.96 5.28
CA VAL A 463 -2.38 4.22 6.02
C VAL A 463 -3.86 4.58 6.10
N ILE A 464 -4.57 4.50 4.96
CA ILE A 464 -5.97 4.99 4.86
C ILE A 464 -6.97 3.98 5.44
N ARG A 465 -6.66 2.69 5.47
CA ARG A 465 -7.61 1.65 5.89
C ARG A 465 -7.07 0.78 7.02
N GLY A 466 -7.64 0.98 8.21
CA GLY A 466 -7.45 0.19 9.41
C GLY A 466 -8.31 -1.06 9.36
N TYR A 467 -7.75 -2.10 8.75
CA TYR A 467 -8.24 -3.46 8.87
C TYR A 467 -7.09 -4.43 8.59
N MET A 468 -6.24 -4.62 9.59
CA MET A 468 -5.05 -5.45 9.51
C MET A 468 -5.31 -6.87 9.00
N PRO A 469 -6.43 -7.55 9.32
CA PRO A 469 -6.75 -8.86 8.75
C PRO A 469 -6.75 -8.88 7.22
N GLN A 470 -7.40 -7.89 6.60
CA GLN A 470 -7.41 -7.74 5.14
C GLN A 470 -6.05 -7.33 4.60
N ASN A 471 -5.39 -6.36 5.24
CA ASN A 471 -4.08 -5.87 4.79
C ASN A 471 -2.99 -6.96 4.88
N PHE A 472 -3.01 -7.77 5.94
CA PHE A 472 -2.14 -8.91 6.15
C PHE A 472 -2.35 -9.98 5.07
N SER A 473 -3.61 -10.38 4.85
CA SER A 473 -3.97 -11.35 3.81
C SER A 473 -3.60 -10.86 2.42
N MET A 474 -3.81 -9.57 2.14
CA MET A 474 -3.39 -8.94 0.89
C MET A 474 -1.88 -9.05 0.68
N ILE A 475 -1.05 -8.63 1.64
CA ILE A 475 0.41 -8.71 1.51
C ILE A 475 0.90 -10.16 1.39
N LEU A 476 0.31 -11.07 2.18
CA LEU A 476 0.65 -12.48 2.10
C LEU A 476 0.45 -13.02 0.68
N PHE A 477 -0.71 -12.79 0.07
CA PHE A 477 -1.03 -13.27 -1.27
C PHE A 477 -0.26 -12.52 -2.37
N LEU A 478 0.01 -11.22 -2.20
CA LEU A 478 0.86 -10.44 -3.11
C LEU A 478 2.30 -10.97 -3.16
N LEU A 479 2.87 -11.32 -2.01
CA LEU A 479 4.27 -11.73 -1.88
C LEU A 479 4.48 -13.24 -2.01
N LEU A 480 3.44 -14.07 -1.90
CA LEU A 480 3.56 -15.53 -1.96
C LEU A 480 4.30 -16.02 -3.23
N PRO A 481 3.99 -15.54 -4.47
CA PRO A 481 4.71 -15.99 -5.65
C PRO A 481 6.21 -15.66 -5.60
N ILE A 482 6.57 -14.48 -5.07
CA ILE A 482 7.97 -14.06 -4.90
C ILE A 482 8.66 -14.92 -3.84
N ALA A 483 7.99 -15.21 -2.72
CA ALA A 483 8.52 -16.06 -1.67
C ALA A 483 8.81 -17.47 -2.19
N LEU A 484 7.89 -18.06 -2.96
CA LEU A 484 8.08 -19.38 -3.59
C LEU A 484 9.28 -19.40 -4.55
N CYS A 485 9.39 -18.41 -5.44
CA CYS A 485 10.55 -18.31 -6.34
C CYS A 485 11.88 -18.13 -5.57
N ARG A 486 11.86 -17.39 -4.46
CA ARG A 486 13.04 -17.21 -3.60
C ARG A 486 13.46 -18.52 -2.92
N LEU A 487 12.50 -19.32 -2.45
CA LEU A 487 12.79 -20.64 -1.89
C LEU A 487 13.44 -21.56 -2.93
N MET A 488 12.94 -21.53 -4.17
CA MET A 488 13.54 -22.27 -5.29
C MET A 488 14.98 -21.82 -5.59
N GLN A 489 15.25 -20.50 -5.63
CA GLN A 489 16.60 -19.96 -5.81
C GLN A 489 17.56 -20.45 -4.72
N GLY A 490 17.11 -20.43 -3.46
CA GLY A 490 17.91 -20.90 -2.33
C GLY A 490 18.24 -22.39 -2.41
N ALA A 491 17.29 -23.21 -2.86
CA ALA A 491 17.49 -24.65 -3.06
C ALA A 491 18.50 -24.94 -4.18
N GLU A 492 18.44 -24.22 -5.30
CA GLU A 492 19.40 -24.39 -6.41
C GLU A 492 20.82 -23.93 -6.04
N SER A 493 20.94 -22.82 -5.31
CA SER A 493 22.24 -22.30 -4.85
C SER A 493 22.95 -23.30 -3.92
N LYS A 494 22.21 -23.92 -2.99
CA LYS A 494 22.74 -24.99 -2.12
C LYS A 494 23.22 -26.20 -2.93
N LYS A 495 22.44 -26.66 -3.91
CA LYS A 495 22.81 -27.78 -4.79
C LYS A 495 24.11 -27.50 -5.54
N ARG A 496 24.25 -26.30 -6.13
CA ARG A 496 25.46 -25.90 -6.87
C ARG A 496 26.70 -25.89 -5.97
N ASN A 497 26.59 -25.35 -4.76
CA ASN A 497 27.70 -25.32 -3.81
C ASN A 497 28.11 -26.73 -3.36
N SER A 498 27.14 -27.63 -3.12
CA SER A 498 27.44 -29.03 -2.80
C SER A 498 28.13 -29.78 -3.96
N SER A 499 27.72 -29.54 -5.21
CA SER A 499 28.37 -30.17 -6.37
C SER A 499 29.78 -29.66 -6.62
N VAL A 500 30.05 -28.37 -6.37
CA VAL A 500 31.40 -27.79 -6.48
C VAL A 500 32.32 -28.35 -5.39
N GLN A 501 31.84 -28.47 -4.15
CA GLN A 501 32.61 -29.09 -3.07
C GLN A 501 32.90 -30.57 -3.33
N ALA A 502 31.91 -31.34 -3.83
CA ALA A 502 32.10 -32.74 -4.20
C ALA A 502 33.05 -32.93 -5.41
N GLY A 503 33.02 -32.00 -6.37
CA GLY A 503 33.96 -31.96 -7.49
C GLY A 503 35.39 -31.71 -7.04
N ASN A 504 35.61 -30.68 -6.22
CA ASN A 504 36.94 -30.36 -5.68
C ASN A 504 37.52 -31.48 -4.80
N ALA A 505 36.68 -32.20 -4.04
CA ALA A 505 37.11 -33.35 -3.26
C ALA A 505 37.64 -34.50 -4.14
N LYS A 506 37.04 -34.73 -5.33
CA LYS A 506 37.54 -35.74 -6.27
C LYS A 506 38.86 -35.34 -6.93
N THR A 507 39.06 -34.06 -7.24
CA THR A 507 40.30 -33.56 -7.85
C THR A 507 41.49 -33.63 -6.88
N VAL A 508 41.26 -33.38 -5.58
CA VAL A 508 42.32 -33.47 -4.55
C VAL A 508 42.75 -34.93 -4.29
N VAL A 509 41.85 -35.90 -4.43
CA VAL A 509 42.19 -37.33 -4.25
C VAL A 509 43.04 -37.87 -5.43
N HIS A 510 42.88 -37.33 -6.64
CA HIS A 510 43.74 -37.68 -7.78
C HIS A 510 45.11 -36.99 -7.75
N GLY A 511 45.21 -35.78 -7.18
CA GLY A 511 46.49 -35.05 -7.06
C GLY A 511 47.45 -35.59 -5.98
N ARG A 512 47.01 -36.49 -5.09
CA ARG A 512 47.86 -37.14 -4.06
C ARG A 512 48.37 -38.53 -4.45
N ARG A 513 48.06 -39.00 -5.67
CA ARG A 513 48.66 -40.20 -6.27
C ARG A 513 49.55 -39.79 -7.45
N ILE A 514 50.63 -39.07 -7.17
CA ILE A 514 51.81 -38.95 -8.04
C ILE A 514 53.03 -39.05 -7.15
#